data_AF-A0A0D8BEE4-F1
#
_entry.id   AF-A0A0D8BEE4-F1
#
_cell.length_a   1.000
_cell.length_b   1.000
_cell.length_c   1.000
_cell.angle_alpha   90.00
_cell.angle_beta   90.00
_cell.angle_gamma   90.00
#
_symmetry.space_group_name_H-M   'P 1'
#
loop_
_entity.id
_entity.type
_entity.pdbx_description
1 polymer ?
#
loop_
_entity_poly.entity_id
_entity_poly.type
_entity_poly.pdbx_seq_one_letter_code
_entity_poly.pdbx_strand_id
1 'polypeptide(L)'
;MSKATDHAQRWAQVLTTDTDAAVALYADEVLYDDRRSVDHVYDTATDKAELRERLAPYANGDAGNGVGIHRFEVLEAIETTGGNGAPAVTILWRWTGEHLAGFRGVPTGGRTLSTRGQTWHQFDADGRIDRELTNWNDTPVLQELGLPVLTPHYWDADFDPASLLG
;
A
#
# COMPACT_ATOMS: atom_id res chain seq x y z
N MET A 1 -1.52 23.23 -6.46
CA MET A 1 -2.03 21.87 -6.19
C MET A 1 -2.80 21.91 -4.88
N SER A 2 -3.69 20.95 -4.60
CA SER A 2 -4.42 20.93 -3.32
C SER A 2 -3.48 20.45 -2.20
N LYS A 3 -3.80 20.75 -0.93
CA LYS A 3 -3.02 20.25 0.21
C LYS A 3 -2.97 18.72 0.24
N ALA A 4 -4.06 18.06 -0.12
CA ALA A 4 -4.11 16.61 -0.26
C ALA A 4 -3.14 16.10 -1.33
N THR A 5 -3.10 16.72 -2.52
CA THR A 5 -2.17 16.33 -3.59
C THR A 5 -0.72 16.56 -3.17
N ASP A 6 -0.42 17.69 -2.54
CA ASP A 6 0.94 18.00 -2.07
C ASP A 6 1.41 16.99 -1.01
N HIS A 7 0.54 16.65 -0.05
CA HIS A 7 0.79 15.60 0.95
C HIS A 7 1.06 14.24 0.28
N ALA A 8 0.16 13.83 -0.62
CA ALA A 8 0.27 12.54 -1.28
C ALA A 8 1.55 12.39 -2.10
N GLN A 9 1.93 13.44 -2.84
CA GLN A 9 3.17 13.45 -3.62
C GLN A 9 4.40 13.39 -2.72
N ARG A 10 4.41 14.18 -1.63
CA ARG A 10 5.49 14.15 -0.64
C ARG A 10 5.63 12.76 -0.03
N TRP A 11 4.53 12.16 0.41
CA TRP A 11 4.51 10.82 1.00
C TRP A 11 5.05 9.77 0.03
N ALA A 12 4.52 9.70 -1.20
CA ALA A 12 4.95 8.73 -2.21
C ALA A 12 6.44 8.88 -2.57
N GLN A 13 6.94 10.12 -2.62
CA GLN A 13 8.35 10.40 -2.85
C GLN A 13 9.20 9.86 -1.71
N VAL A 14 8.99 10.31 -0.47
CA VAL A 14 9.87 9.94 0.64
C VAL A 14 9.81 8.44 0.95
N LEU A 15 8.64 7.81 0.79
CA LEU A 15 8.44 6.37 0.96
C LEU A 15 9.40 5.52 0.11
N THR A 16 9.77 6.02 -1.07
CA THR A 16 10.61 5.29 -2.02
C THR A 16 12.06 5.77 -2.07
N THR A 17 12.41 6.84 -1.35
CA THR A 17 13.76 7.43 -1.40
C THR A 17 14.49 7.46 -0.07
N ASP A 18 13.77 7.57 1.06
CA ASP A 18 14.39 7.76 2.37
C ASP A 18 13.42 7.29 3.48
N THR A 19 13.74 6.15 4.09
CA THR A 19 12.94 5.56 5.17
C THR A 19 12.85 6.47 6.39
N ASP A 20 13.90 7.20 6.75
CA ASP A 20 13.88 8.13 7.88
C ASP A 20 12.95 9.30 7.59
N ALA A 21 13.02 9.87 6.39
CA ALA A 21 12.13 10.94 5.97
C ALA A 21 10.66 10.48 5.88
N ALA A 22 10.42 9.23 5.46
CA ALA A 22 9.09 8.64 5.45
C ALA A 22 8.52 8.50 6.87
N VAL A 23 9.28 7.88 7.79
CA VAL A 23 8.88 7.72 9.20
C VAL A 23 8.67 9.07 9.89
N ALA A 24 9.40 10.10 9.51
CA ALA A 24 9.25 11.45 10.06
C ALA A 24 7.90 12.12 9.71
N LEU A 25 7.14 11.61 8.74
CA LEU A 25 5.77 12.06 8.46
C LEU A 25 4.75 11.62 9.52
N TYR A 26 5.10 10.61 10.33
CA TYR A 26 4.18 9.97 11.27
C TYR A 26 4.37 10.49 12.70
N ALA A 27 3.29 10.42 13.47
CA ALA A 27 3.30 10.65 14.92
C ALA A 27 4.11 9.53 15.62
N ASP A 28 4.52 9.78 16.87
CA ASP A 28 5.24 8.76 17.66
C ASP A 28 4.31 7.60 18.03
N GLU A 29 3.06 7.91 18.40
CA GLU A 29 1.97 6.96 18.59
C GLU A 29 1.17 6.85 17.28
N VAL A 30 1.60 5.93 16.40
CA VAL A 30 0.96 5.68 15.11
C VAL A 30 0.10 4.43 15.18
N LEU A 31 -1.00 4.39 14.45
CA LEU A 31 -1.72 3.15 14.14
C LEU A 31 -1.64 2.89 12.64
N TYR A 32 -0.73 2.00 12.23
CA TYR A 32 -0.53 1.61 10.84
C TYR A 32 -1.13 0.23 10.57
N ASP A 33 -1.78 0.05 9.42
CA ASP A 33 -2.28 -1.23 8.91
C ASP A 33 -2.15 -1.31 7.38
N ASP A 34 -1.30 -2.21 6.88
CA ASP A 34 -1.06 -2.43 5.43
C ASP A 34 -1.96 -3.51 4.81
N ARG A 35 -2.81 -4.17 5.63
CA ARG A 35 -3.72 -5.25 5.23
C ARG A 35 -3.16 -6.27 4.24
N ARG A 36 -1.88 -6.63 4.36
CA ARG A 36 -1.25 -7.63 3.46
C ARG A 36 -1.83 -9.02 3.62
N SER A 37 -2.72 -9.22 4.59
CA SER A 37 -3.46 -10.45 4.85
C SER A 37 -2.51 -11.62 5.19
N VAL A 38 -1.34 -11.31 5.75
CA VAL A 38 -0.35 -12.31 6.20
C VAL A 38 -0.66 -12.68 7.64
N ASP A 39 -0.69 -11.68 8.53
CA ASP A 39 -1.07 -11.78 9.94
C ASP A 39 -1.12 -10.36 10.53
N HIS A 40 -2.10 -10.09 11.40
CA HIS A 40 -2.32 -8.78 12.03
C HIS A 40 -1.08 -8.25 12.77
N VAL A 41 -0.19 -9.10 13.29
CA VAL A 41 1.05 -8.67 13.95
C VAL A 41 2.08 -8.12 12.95
N TYR A 42 2.17 -8.70 11.76
CA TYR A 42 3.15 -8.30 10.73
C TYR A 42 2.63 -7.20 9.78
N ASP A 43 1.32 -6.98 9.79
CA ASP A 43 0.65 -6.00 8.95
C ASP A 43 0.40 -4.68 9.68
N THR A 44 0.52 -4.66 11.01
CA THR A 44 0.32 -3.46 11.83
C THR A 44 1.61 -2.97 12.49
N ALA A 45 1.68 -1.66 12.76
CA ALA A 45 2.68 -1.05 13.64
C ALA A 45 1.98 -0.07 14.58
N THR A 46 2.44 -0.05 15.83
CA THR A 46 1.93 0.86 16.86
C THR A 46 2.94 1.93 17.30
N ASP A 47 4.18 1.84 16.81
CA ASP A 47 5.24 2.83 17.03
C ASP A 47 6.14 3.04 15.80
N LYS A 48 7.02 4.04 15.88
CA LYS A 48 7.96 4.39 14.80
C LYS A 48 9.03 3.34 14.51
N ALA A 49 9.44 2.55 15.49
CA ALA A 49 10.46 1.53 15.29
C ALA A 49 9.86 0.39 14.45
N GLU A 50 8.67 -0.08 14.82
CA GLU A 50 7.91 -1.06 14.05
C GLU A 50 7.60 -0.53 12.65
N LEU A 51 7.10 0.71 12.55
CA LEU A 51 6.77 1.35 11.27
C LEU A 51 8.00 1.41 10.35
N ARG A 52 9.16 1.78 10.88
CA ARG A 52 10.41 1.84 10.13
C ARG A 52 10.70 0.51 9.43
N GLU A 53 10.59 -0.61 10.14
CA GLU A 53 10.83 -1.93 9.56
C GLU A 53 9.88 -2.25 8.40
N ARG A 54 8.64 -1.76 8.46
CA ARG A 54 7.61 -1.99 7.43
C ARG A 54 7.79 -1.10 6.22
N LEU A 55 8.25 0.14 6.40
CA LEU A 55 8.50 1.08 5.32
C LEU A 55 9.87 0.88 4.65
N ALA A 56 10.86 0.34 5.37
CA ALA A 56 12.24 0.18 4.88
C ALA A 56 12.36 -0.51 3.51
N PRO A 57 11.61 -1.60 3.21
CA PRO A 57 11.69 -2.25 1.91
C PRO A 57 11.39 -1.31 0.72
N TYR A 58 10.47 -0.35 0.88
CA TYR A 58 10.05 0.51 -0.23
C TYR A 58 11.13 1.49 -0.69
N ALA A 59 12.07 1.85 0.19
CA ALA A 59 13.21 2.70 -0.14
C ALA A 59 14.42 1.93 -0.70
N ASN A 60 14.27 0.63 -0.99
CA ASN A 60 15.35 -0.17 -1.54
C ASN A 60 15.79 0.32 -2.93
N GLY A 61 17.10 0.59 -3.07
CA GLY A 61 17.74 0.98 -4.33
C GLY A 61 18.62 -0.11 -4.95
N ASP A 62 18.73 -1.28 -4.33
CA ASP A 62 19.57 -2.38 -4.80
C ASP A 62 18.74 -3.43 -5.56
N ALA A 63 18.97 -3.54 -6.87
CA ALA A 63 18.30 -4.52 -7.73
C ALA A 63 18.77 -5.97 -7.52
N GLY A 64 19.87 -6.20 -6.80
CA GLY A 64 20.48 -7.52 -6.63
C GLY A 64 20.01 -8.31 -5.41
N ASN A 65 19.35 -7.66 -4.44
CA ASN A 65 19.01 -8.29 -3.16
C ASN A 65 17.61 -8.96 -3.13
N GLY A 66 16.83 -8.83 -4.20
CA GLY A 66 15.51 -9.44 -4.35
C GLY A 66 14.37 -8.74 -3.60
N VAL A 67 14.64 -7.66 -2.85
CA VAL A 67 13.60 -6.81 -2.22
C VAL A 67 12.80 -6.06 -3.29
N GLY A 68 13.45 -5.73 -4.39
CA GLY A 68 12.88 -5.03 -5.52
C GLY A 68 13.00 -3.50 -5.42
N ILE A 69 12.84 -2.83 -6.55
CA ILE A 69 12.79 -1.37 -6.64
C ILE A 69 11.33 -0.98 -6.79
N HIS A 70 10.87 -0.07 -5.93
CA HIS A 70 9.47 0.29 -5.81
C HIS A 70 9.22 1.71 -6.29
N ARG A 71 8.09 1.91 -6.98
CA ARG A 71 7.59 3.24 -7.35
C ARG A 71 6.12 3.37 -7.02
N PHE A 72 5.75 4.50 -6.44
CA PHE A 72 4.36 4.90 -6.26
C PHE A 72 4.05 6.12 -7.12
N GLU A 73 3.03 6.00 -7.97
CA GLU A 73 2.44 7.09 -8.72
C GLU A 73 1.12 7.49 -8.05
N VAL A 74 1.01 8.73 -7.60
CA VAL A 74 -0.24 9.27 -7.05
C VAL A 74 -1.22 9.51 -8.21
N LEU A 75 -2.35 8.82 -8.18
CA LEU A 75 -3.41 8.96 -9.17
C LEU A 75 -4.44 10.00 -8.75
N GLU A 76 -4.80 10.00 -7.46
CA GLU A 76 -5.78 10.93 -6.90
C GLU A 76 -5.50 11.14 -5.40
N ALA A 77 -5.86 12.32 -4.88
CA ALA A 77 -5.81 12.61 -3.46
C ALA A 77 -7.03 13.44 -3.07
N ILE A 78 -7.80 12.94 -2.09
CA ILE A 78 -9.09 13.49 -1.70
C ILE A 78 -9.02 13.83 -0.21
N GLU A 79 -9.35 15.07 0.16
CA GLU A 79 -9.53 15.44 1.56
C GLU A 79 -10.76 14.73 2.13
N THR A 80 -10.59 14.11 3.29
CA THR A 80 -11.63 13.37 4.00
C THR A 80 -11.63 13.76 5.48
N THR A 81 -12.43 13.07 6.27
CA THR A 81 -12.55 13.30 7.71
C THR A 81 -12.34 11.98 8.44
N GLY A 82 -11.45 11.97 9.43
CA GLY A 82 -11.19 10.84 10.28
C GLY A 82 -12.00 10.81 11.56
N GLY A 83 -11.52 10.01 12.50
CA GLY A 83 -12.11 9.88 13.82
C GLY A 83 -12.24 11.25 14.50
N ASN A 84 -13.37 11.48 15.16
CA ASN A 84 -13.63 12.72 15.90
C ASN A 84 -13.53 14.01 15.06
N GLY A 85 -13.66 13.93 13.73
CA GLY A 85 -13.58 15.12 12.87
C GLY A 85 -12.15 15.51 12.46
N ALA A 86 -11.15 14.67 12.75
CA ALA A 86 -9.76 14.95 12.39
C ALA A 86 -9.59 15.11 10.86
N PRO A 87 -8.71 16.01 10.40
CA PRO A 87 -8.34 16.08 8.99
C PRO A 87 -7.79 14.73 8.53
N ALA A 88 -8.16 14.34 7.31
CA ALA A 88 -7.66 13.11 6.72
C ALA A 88 -7.54 13.24 5.19
N VAL A 89 -6.78 12.34 4.56
CA VAL A 89 -6.62 12.28 3.11
C VAL A 89 -6.69 10.83 2.65
N THR A 90 -7.52 10.55 1.65
CA THR A 90 -7.49 9.30 0.89
C THR A 90 -6.64 9.51 -0.35
N ILE A 91 -5.67 8.63 -0.56
CA ILE A 91 -4.73 8.65 -1.68
C ILE A 91 -4.97 7.40 -2.52
N LEU A 92 -5.32 7.58 -3.78
CA LEU A 92 -5.30 6.50 -4.77
C LEU A 92 -3.93 6.51 -5.44
N TRP A 93 -3.28 5.36 -5.48
CA TRP A 93 -1.96 5.22 -6.08
C TRP A 93 -1.85 4.00 -6.99
N ARG A 94 -0.87 4.05 -7.89
CA ARG A 94 -0.36 2.89 -8.62
C ARG A 94 1.02 2.56 -8.10
N TRP A 95 1.21 1.32 -7.70
CA TRP A 95 2.51 0.78 -7.38
C TRP A 95 3.09 0.06 -8.60
N THR A 96 4.41 0.17 -8.76
CA THR A 96 5.22 -0.64 -9.67
C THR A 96 6.38 -1.24 -8.89
N GLY A 97 6.63 -2.52 -9.10
CA GLY A 97 7.75 -3.24 -8.50
C GLY A 97 8.60 -3.93 -9.55
N GLU A 98 9.89 -3.63 -9.54
CA GLU A 98 10.90 -4.20 -10.44
C GLU A 98 11.92 -5.00 -9.63
N HIS A 99 12.58 -6.01 -10.23
CA HIS A 99 13.62 -6.81 -9.57
C HIS A 99 13.21 -7.54 -8.27
N LEU A 100 11.91 -7.70 -8.05
CA LEU A 100 11.35 -8.45 -6.93
C LEU A 100 11.68 -9.93 -7.08
N ALA A 101 12.18 -10.58 -6.03
CA ALA A 101 12.28 -12.04 -6.01
C ALA A 101 10.89 -12.69 -5.92
N GLY A 102 9.96 -12.06 -5.18
CA GLY A 102 8.58 -12.52 -5.04
C GLY A 102 7.61 -11.41 -4.66
N PHE A 103 6.32 -11.70 -4.79
CA PHE A 103 5.21 -10.85 -4.38
C PHE A 103 4.23 -11.71 -3.57
N ARG A 104 3.98 -11.34 -2.30
CA ARG A 104 3.12 -12.11 -1.37
C ARG A 104 3.49 -13.61 -1.29
N GLY A 105 4.79 -13.91 -1.34
CA GLY A 105 5.29 -15.30 -1.32
C GLY A 105 5.29 -16.02 -2.67
N VAL A 106 4.78 -15.40 -3.73
CA VAL A 106 4.79 -15.96 -5.10
C VAL A 106 6.02 -15.48 -5.86
N PRO A 107 6.86 -16.37 -6.42
CA PRO A 107 8.00 -15.96 -7.24
C PRO A 107 7.57 -15.13 -8.44
N THR A 108 8.26 -14.01 -8.70
CA THR A 108 7.89 -13.13 -9.83
C THR A 108 8.37 -13.64 -11.18
N GLY A 109 9.37 -14.53 -11.19
CA GLY A 109 10.07 -14.93 -12.41
C GLY A 109 10.79 -13.77 -13.11
N GLY A 110 11.13 -12.71 -12.37
CA GLY A 110 11.79 -11.52 -12.91
C GLY A 110 10.84 -10.54 -13.61
N ARG A 111 9.52 -10.72 -13.48
CA ARG A 111 8.53 -9.79 -14.04
C ARG A 111 8.50 -8.47 -13.27
N THR A 112 8.27 -7.39 -14.01
CA THR A 112 7.83 -6.12 -13.44
C THR A 112 6.34 -6.20 -13.16
N LEU A 113 5.94 -5.93 -11.93
CA LEU A 113 4.55 -6.01 -11.48
C LEU A 113 3.98 -4.61 -11.29
N SER A 114 2.68 -4.45 -11.51
CA SER A 114 1.96 -3.23 -11.17
C SER A 114 0.58 -3.53 -10.63
N THR A 115 0.18 -2.78 -9.60
CA THR A 115 -1.19 -2.76 -9.13
C THR A 115 -1.59 -1.38 -8.64
N ARG A 116 -2.89 -1.20 -8.42
CA ARG A 116 -3.43 -0.05 -7.73
C ARG A 116 -3.68 -0.39 -6.27
N GLY A 117 -3.69 0.64 -5.45
CA GLY A 117 -4.16 0.55 -4.10
C GLY A 117 -4.59 1.92 -3.61
N GLN A 118 -5.02 1.95 -2.37
CA GLN A 118 -5.38 3.17 -1.68
C GLN A 118 -4.76 3.21 -0.31
N THR A 119 -4.42 4.41 0.13
CA THR A 119 -3.95 4.69 1.48
C THR A 119 -4.81 5.81 2.06
N TRP A 120 -5.31 5.61 3.27
CA TRP A 120 -6.00 6.62 4.03
C TRP A 120 -5.13 7.07 5.20
N HIS A 121 -4.86 8.37 5.28
CA HIS A 121 -4.10 9.00 6.35
C HIS A 121 -5.00 9.90 7.20
N GLN A 122 -4.96 9.71 8.51
CA GLN A 122 -5.46 10.70 9.48
C GLN A 122 -4.28 11.49 10.05
N PHE A 123 -4.53 12.75 10.42
CA PHE A 123 -3.53 13.61 11.03
C PHE A 123 -3.86 13.97 12.48
N ASP A 124 -2.82 14.03 13.31
CA ASP A 124 -2.87 14.64 14.64
C ASP A 124 -2.92 16.19 14.57
N ALA A 125 -2.92 16.84 15.74
CA ALA A 125 -2.95 18.29 15.85
C ALA A 125 -1.68 18.98 15.29
N ASP A 126 -0.56 18.28 15.19
CA ASP A 126 0.70 18.77 14.62
C ASP A 126 0.78 18.54 13.10
N GLY A 127 -0.22 17.88 12.51
CA GLY A 127 -0.25 17.52 11.10
C GLY A 127 0.59 16.30 10.74
N ARG A 128 0.97 15.47 11.73
CA ARG A 128 1.63 14.18 11.49
C ARG A 128 0.61 13.07 11.32
N ILE A 129 0.96 12.05 10.55
CA ILE A 129 0.10 10.89 10.34
C ILE A 129 0.01 10.09 11.65
N ASP A 130 -1.14 10.08 12.31
CA ASP A 130 -1.39 9.28 13.51
C ASP A 130 -2.09 7.95 13.20
N ARG A 131 -2.74 7.85 12.03
CA ARG A 131 -3.31 6.61 11.52
C ARG A 131 -3.11 6.45 10.03
N GLU A 132 -2.76 5.24 9.63
CA GLU A 132 -2.73 4.82 8.24
C GLU A 132 -3.50 3.51 8.06
N LEU A 133 -4.35 3.48 7.04
CA LEU A 133 -4.89 2.22 6.50
C LEU A 133 -4.60 2.13 5.01
N THR A 134 -3.88 1.09 4.62
CA THR A 134 -3.50 0.83 3.24
C THR A 134 -4.15 -0.45 2.74
N ASN A 135 -4.67 -0.42 1.52
CA ASN A 135 -5.27 -1.57 0.85
C ASN A 135 -4.70 -1.72 -0.56
N TRP A 136 -4.19 -2.91 -0.84
CA TRP A 136 -3.66 -3.29 -2.13
C TRP A 136 -4.69 -4.05 -2.94
N ASN A 137 -4.72 -3.84 -4.26
CA ASN A 137 -5.45 -4.71 -5.17
C ASN A 137 -4.53 -5.86 -5.62
N ASP A 138 -4.27 -6.83 -4.75
CA ASP A 138 -3.30 -7.90 -5.03
C ASP A 138 -3.78 -8.89 -6.09
N THR A 139 -5.10 -9.06 -6.22
CA THR A 139 -5.70 -10.12 -7.03
C THR A 139 -5.23 -10.15 -8.50
N PRO A 140 -5.20 -9.03 -9.25
CA PRO A 140 -4.69 -9.02 -10.62
C PRO A 140 -3.21 -9.44 -10.71
N VAL A 141 -2.40 -9.09 -9.71
CA VAL A 141 -0.97 -9.48 -9.67
C VAL A 141 -0.83 -10.98 -9.45
N LEU A 142 -1.61 -11.54 -8.52
CA LEU A 142 -1.61 -12.97 -8.26
C LEU A 142 -2.08 -13.77 -9.48
N GLN A 143 -3.08 -13.28 -10.22
CA GLN A 143 -3.52 -13.86 -11.50
C GLN A 143 -2.42 -13.76 -12.57
N GLU A 144 -1.72 -12.63 -12.68
CA GLU A 144 -0.60 -12.45 -13.61
C GLU A 144 0.55 -13.43 -13.34
N LEU A 145 0.80 -13.72 -12.06
CA LEU A 145 1.79 -14.70 -11.59
C LEU A 145 1.30 -16.16 -11.70
N GLY A 146 0.10 -16.39 -12.22
CA GLY A 146 -0.43 -17.70 -12.53
C GLY A 146 -1.15 -18.41 -11.39
N LEU A 147 -1.46 -17.72 -10.29
CA LEU A 147 -2.34 -18.29 -9.27
C LEU A 147 -3.79 -18.34 -9.77
N PRO A 148 -4.55 -19.42 -9.45
CA PRO A 148 -5.92 -19.59 -9.88
C PRO A 148 -6.90 -18.78 -9.02
N VAL A 149 -6.67 -17.47 -8.89
CA VAL A 149 -7.57 -16.58 -8.14
C VAL A 149 -8.77 -16.24 -9.02
N LEU A 150 -9.95 -16.66 -8.59
CA LEU A 150 -11.20 -16.38 -9.29
C LEU A 150 -11.75 -15.02 -8.87
N THR A 151 -12.13 -14.19 -9.84
CA THR A 151 -12.83 -12.91 -9.63
C THR A 151 -14.18 -12.91 -10.34
N PRO A 152 -15.13 -13.77 -9.91
CA PRO A 152 -16.45 -13.81 -10.52
C PRO A 152 -17.22 -12.54 -10.22
N HIS A 153 -17.97 -12.06 -11.20
CA HIS A 153 -18.87 -10.93 -11.05
C HIS A 153 -20.20 -11.43 -10.45
N TYR A 154 -20.19 -11.75 -9.16
CA TYR A 154 -21.37 -12.25 -8.45
C TYR A 154 -22.56 -11.26 -8.39
N TRP A 155 -22.31 -10.00 -8.77
CA TRP A 155 -23.32 -8.96 -8.90
C TRP A 155 -24.02 -8.95 -10.27
N ASP A 156 -23.56 -9.75 -11.23
CA ASP A 156 -24.24 -9.90 -12.52
C ASP A 156 -25.51 -10.74 -12.33
N ALA A 157 -26.64 -10.25 -12.86
CA ALA A 157 -27.95 -10.86 -12.64
C ALA A 157 -28.06 -12.33 -13.11
N ASP A 158 -27.24 -12.71 -14.10
CA ASP A 158 -27.22 -14.04 -14.72
C ASP A 158 -26.06 -14.93 -14.21
N PHE A 159 -25.39 -14.55 -13.10
CA PHE A 159 -24.29 -15.33 -12.55
C PHE A 159 -24.79 -16.69 -12.00
N ASP A 160 -24.27 -17.79 -12.54
CA ASP A 160 -24.49 -19.15 -12.02
C ASP A 160 -23.32 -19.58 -11.12
N PRO A 161 -23.51 -19.71 -9.78
CA PRO A 161 -22.46 -20.16 -8.87
C PRO A 161 -21.90 -21.55 -9.20
N ALA A 162 -22.67 -22.42 -9.88
CA ALA A 162 -22.19 -23.74 -10.29
C ALA A 162 -21.07 -23.67 -11.34
N SER A 163 -20.94 -22.54 -12.07
CA SER A 163 -19.85 -22.30 -13.02
C SER A 163 -18.46 -22.29 -12.39
N LEU A 164 -18.36 -22.16 -11.06
CA LEU A 164 -17.09 -22.14 -10.33
C LEU A 164 -16.56 -23.52 -9.92
N LEU A 165 -17.34 -24.60 -10.12
CA LEU A 165 -17.01 -25.96 -9.68
C LEU A 165 -16.28 -26.81 -10.75
N GLY A 166 -15.79 -26.17 -11.82
CA GLY A 166 -15.10 -26.83 -12.94
C GLY A 166 -13.77 -27.50 -12.58
#